data_AF-A0A358KKZ8-F1
#
_entry.id   AF-A0A358KKZ8-F1
#
_cell.length_a   1.000
_cell.length_b   1.000
_cell.length_c   1.000
_cell.angle_alpha   90.00
_cell.angle_beta   90.00
_cell.angle_gamma   90.00
#
_symmetry.space_group_name_H-M   'P 1'
#
loop_
_entity.id
_entity.type
_entity.pdbx_description
1 polymer ?
#
loop_
_entity_poly.entity_id
_entity_poly.type
_entity_poly.pdbx_seq_one_letter_code
_entity_poly.pdbx_strand_id
1 'polypeptide(L)'
;GGRKARVECVLSAQFAGEAPEEYSEPITAGQALVEGRFVGQILLNLGDETSPPMIPVTPETPGGLTGKILSDDEGEDMSDAEVRVLNVMGGEIVRAVYRDQTRGDGGTVELNSTASLTSDGILRITDSQYEEPVEALHVGERLFLIVEDKDQDVSSKQDQVIVTVKTTSGENEAVTLTETLTHSGVFTGSFPLVARSQPRPNSGDNGVECFFGDTLTTLYRDQSNSTRATVDRQGQVSVAIGTDGLLAAFSKVFEDIDLAAQTRFHIAESYFELFKSQKKLERIEQAQENLDHGRRVLLELAEDFPDEKYAARVSYLLGQFAQEQEDWQEAIKSYRVIIRRFPDHALAPDAQYKMAQCHEEAGDFDQALEEYVAMAAIHPDSPLIPKVMIRINEYYYLKENYPVAARVSGKFIERFPEHELASRMAFRWGQCHYKQEAFDDAAARFEDFAKRYPDDPLCAEALFWAGESYRMDKDVPMAFRYYNRCRWDYPESEAAKYARGRLALPEMLAQFEREADLDDE
;
A
#
# COMPACT_ATOMS: atom_id res chain seq x y z
N GLY A 1 18.63 22.68 12.48
CA GLY A 1 17.25 22.24 12.65
C GLY A 1 16.88 22.20 14.12
N GLY A 2 15.61 22.44 14.45
CA GLY A 2 15.07 22.42 15.81
C GLY A 2 14.95 21.02 16.44
N ARG A 3 15.40 19.97 15.73
CA ARG A 3 15.35 18.55 16.12
C ARG A 3 16.28 18.29 17.31
N LYS A 4 15.70 17.86 18.44
CA LYS A 4 16.43 17.52 19.67
C LYS A 4 15.88 16.22 20.22
N ALA A 5 16.78 15.36 20.70
CA ALA A 5 16.43 14.20 21.47
C ALA A 5 17.21 14.23 22.79
N ARG A 6 16.57 13.80 23.87
CA ARG A 6 17.22 13.61 25.16
C ARG A 6 17.49 12.13 25.34
N VAL A 7 18.75 11.78 25.60
CA VAL A 7 19.16 10.40 25.81
C VAL A 7 19.65 10.28 27.25
N GLU A 8 19.01 9.41 28.01
CA GLU A 8 19.47 8.96 29.31
C GLU A 8 20.63 7.99 29.10
N CYS A 9 21.82 8.41 29.51
CA CYS A 9 23.01 7.57 29.48
C CYS A 9 23.11 6.74 30.77
N VAL A 10 23.35 5.44 30.65
CA VAL A 10 23.50 4.53 31.79
C VAL A 10 24.94 4.11 31.98
N LEU A 11 25.29 3.69 33.20
CA LEU A 11 26.60 3.14 33.52
C LEU A 11 26.88 1.91 32.68
N SER A 12 27.93 1.97 31.86
CA SER A 12 28.24 0.90 30.91
C SER A 12 29.73 0.84 30.60
N ALA A 13 30.25 -0.38 30.49
CA ALA A 13 31.59 -0.68 30.01
C ALA A 13 31.67 -0.85 28.48
N GLN A 14 30.55 -0.75 27.77
CA GLN A 14 30.52 -0.82 26.31
C GLN A 14 31.22 0.38 25.67
N PHE A 15 31.79 0.18 24.48
CA PHE A 15 32.58 1.18 23.73
C PHE A 15 33.79 1.74 24.51
N ALA A 16 34.25 0.99 25.52
CA ALA A 16 35.52 1.26 26.16
C ALA A 16 36.67 0.93 25.19
N GLY A 17 37.63 1.86 25.08
CA GLY A 17 38.87 1.61 24.35
C GLY A 17 39.72 0.54 25.05
N GLU A 18 40.91 0.27 24.51
CA GLU A 18 41.89 -0.57 25.21
C GLU A 18 42.16 0.01 26.62
N ALA A 19 42.26 -0.88 27.61
CA ALA A 19 42.57 -0.49 28.97
C ALA A 19 43.93 0.26 28.98
N PRO A 20 44.09 1.36 29.75
CA PRO A 20 45.38 2.02 29.90
C PRO A 20 46.45 0.99 30.29
N GLU A 21 47.71 1.16 29.86
CA GLU A 21 48.83 0.20 30.12
C GLU A 21 49.00 -0.18 31.60
N GLU A 22 48.44 0.62 32.52
CA GLU A 22 48.41 0.38 33.97
C GLU A 22 47.43 -0.74 34.41
N TYR A 23 46.61 -1.28 33.51
CA TYR A 23 45.60 -2.29 33.79
C TYR A 23 45.77 -3.53 32.89
N SER A 24 45.90 -4.71 33.48
CA SER A 24 46.10 -5.99 32.77
C SER A 24 44.81 -6.72 32.36
N GLU A 25 43.63 -6.16 32.68
CA GLU A 25 42.32 -6.79 32.46
C GLU A 25 41.35 -5.85 31.71
N PRO A 26 40.39 -6.39 30.94
CA PRO A 26 39.40 -5.60 30.21
C PRO A 26 38.44 -4.84 31.14
N ILE A 27 37.96 -3.68 30.68
CA ILE A 27 37.11 -2.77 31.47
C ILE A 27 35.78 -3.45 31.84
N THR A 28 35.51 -3.58 33.14
CA THR A 28 34.28 -4.18 33.68
C THR A 28 33.26 -3.11 34.13
N ALA A 29 32.02 -3.52 34.42
CA ALA A 29 30.97 -2.60 34.92
C ALA A 29 31.37 -1.87 36.22
N GLY A 30 32.15 -2.52 37.09
CA GLY A 30 32.69 -1.88 38.31
C GLY A 30 33.72 -0.79 38.01
N GLN A 31 34.46 -0.94 36.92
CA GLN A 31 35.47 0.03 36.48
C GLN A 31 34.82 1.22 35.76
N ALA A 32 33.75 0.99 35.00
CA ALA A 32 32.93 2.08 34.43
C ALA A 32 32.39 3.03 35.53
N LEU A 33 32.05 2.50 36.72
CA LEU A 33 31.64 3.30 37.87
C LEU A 33 32.77 4.17 38.43
N VAL A 34 33.99 3.62 38.52
CA VAL A 34 35.17 4.37 38.98
C VAL A 34 35.54 5.49 38.00
N GLU A 35 35.40 5.23 36.69
CA GLU A 35 35.66 6.20 35.63
C GLU A 35 34.51 7.22 35.45
N GLY A 36 33.34 7.00 36.05
CA GLY A 36 32.15 7.81 35.80
C GLY A 36 31.69 7.74 34.34
N ARG A 37 31.79 6.56 33.71
CA ARG A 37 31.47 6.33 32.30
C ARG A 37 29.99 6.01 32.12
N PHE A 38 29.32 6.83 31.30
CA PHE A 38 27.92 6.65 30.93
C PHE A 38 27.80 6.56 29.41
N VAL A 39 26.98 5.62 28.93
CA VAL A 39 26.73 5.39 27.51
C VAL A 39 25.23 5.52 27.25
N GLY A 40 24.89 6.25 26.19
CA GLY A 40 23.54 6.38 25.67
C GLY A 40 23.59 6.31 24.15
N GLN A 41 22.60 5.64 23.55
CA GLN A 41 22.49 5.44 22.12
C GLN A 41 21.13 5.90 21.61
N ILE A 42 21.11 6.43 20.39
CA ILE A 42 19.91 6.80 19.66
C ILE A 42 20.09 6.36 18.21
N LEU A 43 19.02 5.85 17.60
CA LEU A 43 19.01 5.52 16.19
C LEU A 43 18.92 6.81 15.36
N LEU A 44 19.72 6.88 14.30
CA LEU A 44 19.62 7.92 13.31
C LEU A 44 18.80 7.40 12.13
N ASN A 45 17.95 8.26 11.59
CA ASN A 45 17.18 7.99 10.39
C ASN A 45 17.38 9.14 9.39
N LEU A 46 17.35 8.85 8.09
CA LEU A 46 17.35 9.90 7.08
C LEU A 46 15.99 10.61 7.10
N GLY A 47 16.01 11.94 7.21
CA GLY A 47 14.79 12.73 7.30
C GLY A 47 14.98 14.16 7.75
N ASP A 48 13.98 14.98 7.44
CA ASP A 48 13.90 16.41 7.77
C ASP A 48 13.08 16.70 9.06
N GLU A 49 12.63 17.94 9.22
CA GLU A 49 11.78 18.38 10.34
C GLU A 49 10.33 17.89 10.25
N THR A 50 9.88 17.44 9.09
CA THR A 50 8.53 16.90 8.87
C THR A 50 8.47 15.38 9.01
N SER A 51 9.63 14.73 8.99
CA SER A 51 9.76 13.29 9.14
C SER A 51 9.36 12.84 10.55
N PRO A 52 8.62 11.71 10.69
CA PRO A 52 8.11 11.26 11.97
C PRO A 52 9.26 10.91 12.93
N PRO A 53 9.16 11.23 14.23
CA PRO A 53 10.19 10.93 15.23
C PRO A 53 10.17 9.46 15.70
N MET A 54 9.14 8.71 15.29
CA MET A 54 8.92 7.30 15.60
C MET A 54 8.81 6.52 14.30
N ILE A 55 9.48 5.38 14.20
CA ILE A 55 9.41 4.48 13.04
C ILE A 55 9.08 3.05 13.50
N PRO A 56 8.38 2.25 12.68
CA PRO A 56 8.12 0.85 13.01
C PRO A 56 9.42 0.04 13.09
N VAL A 57 9.48 -0.89 14.04
CA VAL A 57 10.62 -1.81 14.19
C VAL A 57 10.59 -2.82 13.05
N THR A 58 11.63 -2.82 12.23
CA THR A 58 11.88 -3.81 11.18
C THR A 58 12.91 -4.85 11.64
N PRO A 59 13.04 -6.01 10.96
CA PRO A 59 14.11 -6.97 11.25
C PRO A 59 15.54 -6.40 11.15
N GLU A 60 15.71 -5.30 10.39
CA GLU A 60 16.98 -4.59 10.23
C GLU A 60 17.23 -3.54 11.32
N THR A 61 16.21 -3.23 12.13
CA THR A 61 16.32 -2.23 13.20
C THR A 61 17.29 -2.73 14.28
N PRO A 62 18.38 -2.00 14.58
CA PRO A 62 19.34 -2.42 15.60
C PRO A 62 18.68 -2.54 16.98
N GLY A 63 18.67 -3.74 17.54
CA GLY A 63 18.19 -3.99 18.90
C GLY A 63 19.26 -3.74 19.98
N GLY A 64 18.83 -3.68 21.25
CA GLY A 64 19.75 -3.67 22.40
C GLY A 64 20.51 -2.36 22.61
N LEU A 65 19.92 -1.23 22.22
CA LEU A 65 20.50 0.08 22.46
C LEU A 65 20.71 0.34 23.95
N THR A 66 21.88 0.89 24.30
CA THR A 66 22.22 1.26 25.67
C THR A 66 21.62 2.62 26.01
N GLY A 67 20.96 2.72 27.16
CA GLY A 67 20.30 3.94 27.61
C GLY A 67 18.83 4.02 27.20
N LYS A 68 18.17 5.13 27.53
CA LYS A 68 16.75 5.36 27.24
C LYS A 68 16.56 6.71 26.57
N ILE A 69 15.77 6.76 25.50
CA ILE A 69 15.40 8.05 24.89
C ILE A 69 14.24 8.63 25.70
N LEU A 70 14.40 9.85 26.18
CA LEU A 70 13.39 10.57 26.96
C LEU A 70 12.52 11.40 26.01
N SER A 71 11.20 11.31 26.15
CA SER A 71 10.25 12.21 25.52
C SER A 71 10.08 13.46 26.38
N ASP A 72 9.93 14.61 25.73
CA ASP A 72 9.46 15.83 26.41
C ASP A 72 7.91 15.82 26.54
N ASP A 73 7.23 14.93 25.82
CA ASP A 73 5.78 14.69 25.90
C ASP A 73 5.48 13.58 26.92
N GLU A 74 4.91 13.98 28.06
CA GLU A 74 4.35 13.08 29.07
C GLU A 74 3.01 12.51 28.54
N GLY A 75 3.03 11.37 27.84
CA GLY A 75 1.77 10.67 27.50
C GLY A 75 1.78 9.69 26.32
N GLU A 76 2.86 9.55 25.55
CA GLU A 76 2.92 8.54 24.50
C GLU A 76 3.35 7.19 25.08
N ASP A 77 2.40 6.27 25.24
CA ASP A 77 2.69 4.86 25.49
C ASP A 77 3.48 4.30 24.29
N MET A 78 4.79 4.09 24.50
CA MET A 78 5.65 3.40 23.54
C MET A 78 5.11 1.98 23.33
N SER A 79 4.58 1.70 22.14
CA SER A 79 4.31 0.32 21.76
C SER A 79 5.65 -0.40 21.52
N ASP A 80 5.72 -1.70 21.81
CA ASP A 80 6.90 -2.53 21.49
C ASP A 80 7.19 -2.62 19.97
N ALA A 81 6.30 -2.07 19.14
CA ALA A 81 6.37 -2.11 17.68
C ALA A 81 7.03 -0.87 17.05
N GLU A 82 7.33 0.19 17.82
CA GLU A 82 7.91 1.43 17.29
C GLU A 82 9.17 1.86 18.06
N VAL A 83 10.14 2.43 17.35
CA VAL A 83 11.38 2.94 17.91
C VAL A 83 11.55 4.43 17.61
N ARG A 84 12.09 5.16 18.58
CA ARG A 84 12.38 6.58 18.45
C ARG A 84 13.70 6.80 17.72
N VAL A 85 13.68 7.71 16.74
CA VAL A 85 14.84 8.05 15.92
C VAL A 85 15.13 9.55 15.95
N LEU A 86 16.38 9.90 15.68
CA LEU A 86 16.76 11.27 15.36
C LEU A 86 16.89 11.38 13.84
N ASN A 87 15.98 12.14 13.22
CA ASN A 87 16.02 12.40 11.78
C ASN A 87 17.16 13.39 11.45
N VAL A 88 18.07 12.98 10.56
CA VAL A 88 19.28 13.71 10.17
C VAL A 88 19.43 13.61 8.65
N MET A 89 19.70 14.73 7.99
CA MET A 89 20.05 14.75 6.57
C MET A 89 21.57 14.65 6.38
N GLY A 90 21.99 14.20 5.20
CA GLY A 90 23.34 14.33 4.68
C GLY A 90 23.89 15.75 4.83
N GLY A 91 25.14 15.85 5.28
CA GLY A 91 25.81 17.13 5.53
C GLY A 91 25.40 17.87 6.81
N GLU A 92 24.39 17.40 7.56
CA GLU A 92 24.05 18.00 8.85
C GLU A 92 25.07 17.64 9.94
N ILE A 93 25.29 18.59 10.86
CA ILE A 93 26.13 18.42 12.04
C ILE A 93 25.24 18.13 13.25
N VAL A 94 25.30 16.90 13.74
CA VAL A 94 24.69 16.50 15.00
C VAL A 94 25.56 17.01 16.15
N ARG A 95 24.97 17.78 17.06
CA ARG A 95 25.65 18.29 18.26
C ARG A 95 25.09 17.62 19.52
N ALA A 96 25.95 16.84 20.18
CA ALA A 96 25.67 16.31 21.51
C ALA A 96 26.09 17.33 22.58
N VAL A 97 25.25 17.54 23.60
CA VAL A 97 25.51 18.49 24.69
C VAL A 97 25.18 17.83 26.03
N TYR A 98 26.15 17.82 26.94
CA TYR A 98 25.97 17.40 28.32
C TYR A 98 26.12 18.60 29.27
N ARG A 99 25.21 18.73 30.23
CA ARG A 99 25.21 19.82 31.21
C ARG A 99 25.29 19.26 32.62
N ASP A 100 26.43 19.47 33.28
CA ASP A 100 26.64 19.11 34.68
C ASP A 100 26.16 20.26 35.57
N GLN A 101 25.04 20.05 36.27
CA GLN A 101 24.41 21.03 37.16
C GLN A 101 24.67 20.74 38.65
N THR A 102 25.27 19.60 38.99
CA THR A 102 25.37 19.08 40.36
C THR A 102 26.79 19.09 40.90
N ARG A 103 27.57 20.13 40.55
CA ARG A 103 28.93 20.28 41.07
C ARG A 103 28.94 20.86 42.48
N GLY A 104 29.90 20.39 43.29
CA GLY A 104 30.10 20.85 44.66
C GLY A 104 30.51 22.32 44.81
N ASP A 105 30.88 22.99 43.72
CA ASP A 105 31.23 24.43 43.67
C ASP A 105 30.05 25.33 43.26
N GLY A 106 28.87 24.75 42.96
CA GLY A 106 27.69 25.47 42.48
C GLY A 106 27.79 25.99 41.04
N GLY A 107 28.84 25.62 40.31
CA GLY A 107 29.02 25.97 38.90
C GLY A 107 28.32 24.99 37.95
N THR A 108 27.97 25.46 36.75
CA THR A 108 27.48 24.61 35.65
C THR A 108 28.57 24.47 34.59
N VAL A 109 28.87 23.24 34.17
CA VAL A 109 29.77 22.97 33.03
C VAL A 109 29.00 22.33 31.89
N GLU A 110 29.18 22.88 30.69
CA GLU A 110 28.64 22.32 29.45
C GLU A 110 29.76 21.65 28.65
N LEU A 111 29.60 20.38 28.34
CA LEU A 111 30.45 19.64 27.39
C LEU A 111 29.69 19.50 26.07
N ASN A 112 30.38 19.66 24.96
CA ASN A 112 29.82 19.46 23.63
C ASN A 112 30.70 18.58 22.76
N SER A 113 30.06 17.83 21.87
CA SER A 113 30.71 17.06 20.82
C SER A 113 29.87 17.16 19.55
N THR A 114 30.51 17.05 18.39
CA THR A 114 29.84 17.14 17.09
C THR A 114 30.19 15.95 16.22
N ALA A 115 29.21 15.47 15.47
CA ALA A 115 29.35 14.42 14.47
C ALA A 115 28.59 14.81 13.20
N SER A 116 28.92 14.19 12.08
CA SER A 116 28.22 14.35 10.80
C SER A 116 27.96 12.98 10.22
N LEU A 117 26.86 12.82 9.47
CA LEU A 117 26.59 11.59 8.75
C LEU A 117 27.63 11.40 7.63
N THR A 118 28.18 10.20 7.52
CA THR A 118 29.12 9.80 6.46
C THR A 118 28.78 8.40 5.98
N SER A 119 28.73 8.21 4.67
CA SER A 119 28.64 6.91 4.01
C SER A 119 29.76 6.77 2.99
N ASP A 120 30.01 5.53 2.57
CA ASP A 120 31.09 5.19 1.64
C ASP A 120 30.62 5.10 0.18
N GLY A 121 29.33 5.37 -0.12
CA GLY A 121 28.73 5.25 -1.45
C GLY A 121 28.88 3.87 -2.13
N ILE A 122 27.78 3.18 -2.42
CA ILE A 122 27.82 1.92 -3.18
C ILE A 122 27.23 2.13 -4.56
N LEU A 123 28.01 1.89 -5.62
CA LEU A 123 27.56 1.91 -7.02
C LEU A 123 27.38 0.48 -7.53
N ARG A 124 26.23 0.16 -8.14
CA ARG A 124 25.98 -1.13 -8.81
C ARG A 124 25.34 -0.92 -10.19
N ILE A 125 25.61 -1.88 -11.07
CA ILE A 125 24.93 -2.04 -12.36
C ILE A 125 24.01 -3.25 -12.21
N THR A 126 22.73 -3.07 -12.47
CA THR A 126 21.68 -4.03 -12.11
C THR A 126 20.77 -4.36 -13.28
N ASP A 127 19.84 -5.27 -13.04
CA ASP A 127 18.69 -5.50 -13.90
C ASP A 127 17.67 -4.33 -13.84
N SER A 128 16.54 -4.48 -14.54
CA SER A 128 15.47 -3.49 -14.61
C SER A 128 14.77 -3.21 -13.27
N GLN A 129 14.90 -4.12 -12.29
CA GLN A 129 14.27 -4.00 -10.98
C GLN A 129 15.20 -3.37 -9.93
N TYR A 130 16.48 -3.14 -10.27
CA TYR A 130 17.51 -2.65 -9.36
C TYR A 130 17.89 -3.62 -8.22
N GLU A 131 17.67 -4.92 -8.43
CA GLU A 131 17.87 -5.92 -7.36
C GLU A 131 19.15 -6.73 -7.57
N GLU A 132 19.32 -7.30 -8.76
CA GLU A 132 20.43 -8.23 -9.06
C GLU A 132 21.48 -7.60 -9.98
N PRO A 133 22.79 -7.83 -9.73
CA PRO A 133 23.84 -7.34 -10.60
C PRO A 133 23.83 -8.08 -11.95
N VAL A 134 24.10 -7.35 -13.03
CA VAL A 134 24.17 -7.92 -14.38
C VAL A 134 25.62 -8.19 -14.81
N GLU A 135 25.85 -9.34 -15.44
CA GLU A 135 27.18 -9.71 -15.95
C GLU A 135 27.45 -9.18 -17.36
N ALA A 136 26.40 -9.01 -18.17
CA ALA A 136 26.47 -8.51 -19.53
C ALA A 136 25.21 -7.72 -19.91
N LEU A 137 25.36 -6.79 -20.86
CA LEU A 137 24.27 -6.02 -21.46
C LEU A 137 24.31 -6.17 -22.99
N HIS A 138 23.17 -5.96 -23.64
CA HIS A 138 23.08 -5.94 -25.10
C HIS A 138 22.86 -4.52 -25.63
N VAL A 139 23.39 -4.27 -26.82
CA VAL A 139 23.12 -3.00 -27.53
C VAL A 139 21.62 -2.91 -27.82
N GLY A 140 20.99 -1.80 -27.45
CA GLY A 140 19.54 -1.60 -27.51
C GLY A 140 18.82 -1.83 -26.17
N GLU A 141 19.45 -2.47 -25.19
CA GLU A 141 18.93 -2.53 -23.82
C GLU A 141 19.19 -1.21 -23.06
N ARG A 142 18.68 -1.13 -21.82
CA ARG A 142 18.95 -0.02 -20.91
C ARG A 142 20.01 -0.42 -19.90
N LEU A 143 20.93 0.49 -19.62
CA LEU A 143 21.86 0.44 -18.50
C LEU A 143 21.15 0.95 -17.25
N PHE A 144 20.92 0.07 -16.27
CA PHE A 144 20.34 0.43 -14.98
C PHE A 144 21.44 0.62 -13.94
N LEU A 145 21.44 1.78 -13.28
CA LEU A 145 22.41 2.15 -12.26
C LEU A 145 21.71 2.48 -10.95
N ILE A 146 22.27 1.96 -9.86
CA ILE A 146 21.87 2.31 -8.50
C ILE A 146 23.09 2.79 -7.71
N VAL A 147 22.93 3.90 -7.00
CA VAL A 147 23.90 4.44 -6.04
C VAL A 147 23.22 4.52 -4.68
N GLU A 148 23.78 3.86 -3.68
CA GLU A 148 23.36 3.99 -2.27
C GLU A 148 24.37 4.86 -1.54
N ASP A 149 23.99 6.11 -1.25
CA ASP A 149 24.85 7.05 -0.57
C ASP A 149 24.06 8.01 0.33
N LYS A 150 24.01 7.68 1.62
CA LYS A 150 23.16 8.37 2.61
C LYS A 150 23.60 9.80 2.89
N ASP A 151 24.87 10.14 2.69
CA ASP A 151 25.38 11.49 2.93
C ASP A 151 25.12 12.47 1.78
N GLN A 152 24.58 11.99 0.65
CA GLN A 152 24.11 12.80 -0.49
C GLN A 152 22.64 13.21 -0.39
N ASP A 153 21.87 12.67 0.56
CA ASP A 153 20.51 13.13 0.90
C ASP A 153 20.59 14.43 1.72
N VAL A 154 20.77 15.56 1.05
CA VAL A 154 21.07 16.87 1.65
C VAL A 154 19.88 17.81 1.69
N SER A 155 18.75 17.44 1.08
CA SER A 155 17.57 18.28 0.98
C SER A 155 16.26 17.54 1.28
N SER A 156 15.19 18.29 1.52
CA SER A 156 13.84 17.73 1.69
C SER A 156 13.13 17.40 0.37
N LYS A 157 13.87 17.41 -0.75
CA LYS A 157 13.40 17.02 -2.08
C LYS A 157 14.25 15.85 -2.55
N GLN A 158 13.80 15.18 -3.61
CA GLN A 158 14.63 14.18 -4.28
C GLN A 158 15.93 14.82 -4.76
N ASP A 159 17.05 14.34 -4.22
CA ASP A 159 18.38 14.79 -4.60
C ASP A 159 18.89 14.03 -5.84
N GLN A 160 19.99 14.53 -6.41
CA GLN A 160 20.58 13.98 -7.63
C GLN A 160 22.07 13.76 -7.45
N VAL A 161 22.56 12.64 -7.99
CA VAL A 161 23.98 12.31 -8.05
C VAL A 161 24.41 12.07 -9.49
N ILE A 162 25.69 12.34 -9.79
CA ILE A 162 26.24 12.20 -11.13
C ILE A 162 27.16 10.99 -11.18
N VAL A 163 26.92 10.11 -12.15
CA VAL A 163 27.78 8.97 -12.47
C VAL A 163 28.36 9.19 -13.86
N THR A 164 29.65 8.93 -14.04
CA THR A 164 30.29 8.98 -15.36
C THR A 164 30.30 7.59 -15.97
N VAL A 165 29.83 7.43 -17.20
CA VAL A 165 29.84 6.18 -17.95
C VAL A 165 30.83 6.28 -19.11
N LYS A 166 31.76 5.33 -19.19
CA LYS A 166 32.78 5.26 -20.23
C LYS A 166 32.70 3.94 -20.97
N THR A 167 32.99 3.95 -22.27
CA THR A 167 33.15 2.72 -23.06
C THR A 167 34.58 2.59 -23.59
N THR A 168 34.99 1.37 -23.91
CA THR A 168 36.27 1.09 -24.58
C THR A 168 36.36 1.70 -25.98
N SER A 169 35.25 1.87 -26.68
CA SER A 169 35.17 2.51 -27.99
C SER A 169 35.27 4.03 -27.95
N GLY A 170 35.22 4.64 -26.75
CA GLY A 170 35.56 6.04 -26.53
C GLY A 170 34.45 6.93 -25.98
N GLU A 171 33.32 6.36 -25.54
CA GLU A 171 32.25 7.12 -24.88
C GLU A 171 32.70 7.62 -23.51
N ASN A 172 32.18 8.79 -23.09
CA ASN A 172 32.41 9.37 -21.78
C ASN A 172 31.28 10.36 -21.47
N GLU A 173 30.17 9.84 -20.96
CA GLU A 173 28.93 10.57 -20.69
C GLU A 173 28.75 10.75 -19.17
N ALA A 174 28.27 11.92 -18.75
CA ALA A 174 27.87 12.16 -17.37
C ALA A 174 26.35 11.98 -17.24
N VAL A 175 25.94 10.94 -16.53
CA VAL A 175 24.53 10.60 -16.33
C VAL A 175 24.08 10.97 -14.93
N THR A 176 22.83 11.44 -14.82
CA THR A 176 22.25 11.90 -13.55
C THR A 176 21.29 10.85 -13.00
N LEU A 177 21.53 10.40 -11.78
CA LEU A 177 20.64 9.51 -11.04
C LEU A 177 19.82 10.36 -10.07
N THR A 178 18.56 9.98 -9.86
CA THR A 178 17.64 10.70 -8.97
C THR A 178 17.26 9.80 -7.81
N GLU A 179 17.11 10.39 -6.63
CA GLU A 179 16.67 9.69 -5.44
C GLU A 179 15.29 9.03 -5.64
N THR A 180 15.16 7.78 -5.22
CA THR A 180 13.96 6.95 -5.39
C THR A 180 12.75 7.48 -4.63
N LEU A 181 12.97 7.89 -3.39
CA LEU A 181 12.01 8.54 -2.49
C LEU A 181 12.77 9.64 -1.76
N THR A 182 12.08 10.69 -1.33
CA THR A 182 12.70 11.68 -0.44
C THR A 182 13.28 10.99 0.79
N HIS A 183 14.55 11.25 1.09
CA HIS A 183 15.27 10.70 2.25
C HIS A 183 15.52 9.19 2.23
N SER A 184 15.62 8.57 1.05
CA SER A 184 16.04 7.17 0.96
C SER A 184 17.55 7.01 0.98
N GLY A 185 18.30 8.01 0.49
CA GLY A 185 19.73 7.88 0.22
C GLY A 185 20.04 6.87 -0.91
N VAL A 186 19.04 6.50 -1.71
CA VAL A 186 19.14 5.54 -2.80
C VAL A 186 18.75 6.22 -4.11
N PHE A 187 19.72 6.35 -5.01
CA PHE A 187 19.61 7.03 -6.29
C PHE A 187 19.60 6.03 -7.43
N THR A 188 18.64 6.17 -8.35
CA THR A 188 18.53 5.28 -9.51
C THR A 188 18.47 6.06 -10.82
N GLY A 189 18.89 5.41 -11.90
CA GLY A 189 18.82 5.93 -13.26
C GLY A 189 18.80 4.79 -14.28
N SER A 190 18.23 5.04 -15.46
CA SER A 190 18.29 4.08 -16.57
C SER A 190 18.55 4.80 -17.89
N PHE A 191 19.47 4.26 -18.69
CA PHE A 191 19.99 4.93 -19.88
C PHE A 191 20.02 3.97 -21.07
N PRO A 192 19.40 4.27 -22.22
CA PRO A 192 19.43 3.40 -23.39
C PRO A 192 20.86 3.26 -23.95
N LEU A 193 21.25 2.04 -24.30
CA LEU A 193 22.50 1.73 -24.98
C LEU A 193 22.35 1.88 -26.49
N VAL A 194 23.02 2.86 -27.09
CA VAL A 194 22.85 3.22 -28.50
C VAL A 194 24.02 2.71 -29.34
N ALA A 195 23.71 1.95 -30.40
CA ALA A 195 24.72 1.36 -31.27
C ALA A 195 25.52 2.44 -32.04
N ARG A 196 26.81 2.60 -31.71
CA ARG A 196 27.72 3.47 -32.45
C ARG A 196 29.15 2.97 -32.41
N SER A 197 29.72 2.72 -33.59
CA SER A 197 31.11 2.27 -33.73
C SER A 197 32.14 3.34 -33.34
N GLN A 198 31.73 4.61 -33.34
CA GLN A 198 32.51 5.76 -32.87
C GLN A 198 31.60 6.64 -31.99
N PRO A 199 31.57 6.36 -30.68
CA PRO A 199 30.80 7.14 -29.73
C PRO A 199 31.25 8.60 -29.65
N ARG A 200 30.38 9.48 -29.18
CA ARG A 200 30.58 10.92 -29.02
C ARG A 200 30.47 11.26 -27.54
N PRO A 201 31.62 11.44 -26.85
CA PRO A 201 31.64 11.91 -25.48
C PRO A 201 30.76 13.13 -25.23
N ASN A 202 29.95 13.08 -24.17
CA ASN A 202 29.10 14.20 -23.74
C ASN A 202 28.14 14.63 -24.85
N SER A 203 27.53 13.64 -25.51
CA SER A 203 26.56 13.84 -26.58
C SER A 203 25.32 14.57 -26.08
N GLY A 204 24.95 14.38 -24.81
CA GLY A 204 23.75 14.92 -24.19
C GLY A 204 22.46 14.36 -24.81
N ASP A 205 22.52 13.22 -25.49
CA ASP A 205 21.38 12.57 -26.14
C ASP A 205 20.63 11.60 -25.22
N ASN A 206 20.87 11.70 -23.91
CA ASN A 206 20.19 10.92 -22.87
C ASN A 206 20.38 9.40 -23.02
N GLY A 207 21.36 8.95 -23.82
CA GLY A 207 21.75 7.56 -23.98
C GLY A 207 23.27 7.37 -23.84
N VAL A 208 23.70 6.13 -23.71
CA VAL A 208 25.12 5.77 -23.68
C VAL A 208 25.47 5.12 -25.01
N GLU A 209 26.23 5.80 -25.85
CA GLU A 209 26.67 5.27 -27.14
C GLU A 209 27.74 4.17 -26.92
N CYS A 210 27.53 2.98 -27.48
CA CYS A 210 28.45 1.85 -27.36
C CYS A 210 28.44 0.97 -28.61
N PHE A 211 29.39 0.05 -28.70
CA PHE A 211 29.49 -0.94 -29.76
C PHE A 211 29.61 -2.36 -29.20
N PHE A 212 29.31 -3.34 -30.05
CA PHE A 212 29.39 -4.76 -29.69
C PHE A 212 30.79 -5.12 -29.20
N GLY A 213 30.88 -5.77 -28.03
CA GLY A 213 32.15 -6.13 -27.40
C GLY A 213 32.78 -5.05 -26.54
N ASP A 214 32.13 -3.90 -26.38
CA ASP A 214 32.63 -2.87 -25.47
C ASP A 214 32.59 -3.30 -24.01
N THR A 215 33.50 -2.76 -23.20
CA THR A 215 33.36 -2.77 -21.75
C THR A 215 32.87 -1.41 -21.29
N LEU A 216 31.70 -1.37 -20.67
CA LEU A 216 31.15 -0.20 -19.99
C LEU A 216 31.80 -0.09 -18.60
N THR A 217 32.39 1.05 -18.31
CA THR A 217 32.94 1.40 -16.99
C THR A 217 32.15 2.57 -16.44
N THR A 218 31.48 2.36 -15.31
CA THR A 218 30.76 3.40 -14.57
C THR A 218 31.64 3.89 -13.42
N LEU A 219 31.61 5.18 -13.15
CA LEU A 219 32.42 5.84 -12.15
C LEU A 219 31.55 6.82 -11.36
N TYR A 220 31.34 6.51 -10.10
CA TYR A 220 30.74 7.40 -9.11
C TYR A 220 31.85 7.98 -8.24
N ARG A 221 31.90 9.30 -8.10
CA ARG A 221 32.84 9.97 -7.23
C ARG A 221 32.13 10.36 -5.94
N ASP A 222 32.29 9.53 -4.93
CA ASP A 222 31.84 9.82 -3.57
C ASP A 222 32.72 10.95 -3.00
N GLN A 223 32.08 12.06 -2.63
CA GLN A 223 32.71 13.14 -1.90
C GLN A 223 32.13 13.18 -0.49
N SER A 224 32.85 12.60 0.46
CA SER A 224 32.44 12.66 1.86
C SER A 224 32.32 14.11 2.30
N ASN A 225 31.12 14.49 2.75
CA ASN A 225 30.79 15.85 3.17
C ASN A 225 31.63 16.32 4.39
N SER A 226 32.16 15.38 5.19
CA SER A 226 32.87 15.68 6.45
C SER A 226 34.39 15.81 6.29
N THR A 227 35.02 14.92 5.51
CA THR A 227 36.48 14.84 5.37
C THR A 227 36.99 15.45 4.08
N ARG A 228 36.10 15.75 3.11
CA ARG A 228 36.44 16.13 1.72
C ARG A 228 37.35 15.12 1.03
N ALA A 229 37.47 13.91 1.56
CA ALA A 229 38.13 12.81 0.90
C ALA A 229 37.24 12.34 -0.25
N THR A 230 37.83 12.17 -1.42
CA THR A 230 37.10 11.70 -2.60
C THR A 230 37.46 10.25 -2.85
N VAL A 231 36.46 9.37 -2.90
CA VAL A 231 36.63 7.96 -3.23
C VAL A 231 35.91 7.67 -4.53
N ASP A 232 36.66 7.18 -5.51
CA ASP A 232 36.11 6.79 -6.80
C ASP A 232 35.60 5.34 -6.70
N ARG A 233 34.29 5.15 -6.90
CA ARG A 233 33.60 3.86 -6.96
C ARG A 233 33.35 3.51 -8.41
N GLN A 234 33.69 2.28 -8.81
CA GLN A 234 33.58 1.87 -10.21
C GLN A 234 32.82 0.54 -10.36
N GLY A 235 31.98 0.47 -11.39
CA GLY A 235 31.33 -0.76 -11.85
C GLY A 235 31.72 -1.06 -13.30
N GLN A 236 31.82 -2.33 -13.67
CA GLN A 236 32.10 -2.73 -15.05
C GLN A 236 31.13 -3.80 -15.52
N VAL A 237 30.68 -3.67 -16.76
CA VAL A 237 29.83 -4.65 -17.44
C VAL A 237 30.22 -4.75 -18.90
N SER A 238 30.14 -5.95 -19.47
CA SER A 238 30.49 -6.17 -20.88
C SER A 238 29.26 -6.05 -21.78
N VAL A 239 29.43 -5.41 -22.93
CA VAL A 239 28.45 -5.40 -24.01
C VAL A 239 28.67 -6.66 -24.84
N ALA A 240 27.70 -7.57 -24.84
CA ALA A 240 27.84 -8.87 -25.48
C ALA A 240 28.11 -8.75 -27.00
N ILE A 241 28.99 -9.62 -27.52
CA ILE A 241 29.27 -9.74 -28.96
C ILE A 241 28.31 -10.77 -29.54
N GLY A 242 27.26 -10.29 -30.21
CA GLY A 242 26.28 -11.15 -30.85
C GLY A 242 25.31 -11.75 -29.83
N THR A 243 24.10 -11.24 -29.82
CA THR A 243 22.95 -12.00 -29.33
C THR A 243 22.55 -12.97 -30.44
N ASP A 244 22.03 -14.15 -30.07
CA ASP A 244 21.22 -14.93 -31.00
C ASP A 244 20.18 -13.99 -31.59
N GLY A 245 20.22 -13.77 -32.91
CA GLY A 245 19.36 -12.78 -33.55
C GLY A 245 17.91 -13.10 -33.23
N LEU A 246 17.31 -12.32 -32.32
CA LEU A 246 15.91 -12.44 -31.98
C LEU A 246 15.16 -11.93 -33.21
N LEU A 247 14.58 -12.86 -33.96
CA LEU A 247 13.69 -12.54 -35.06
C LEU A 247 12.38 -12.00 -34.47
N ALA A 248 12.42 -10.75 -34.02
CA ALA A 248 11.23 -10.01 -33.65
C ALA A 248 10.67 -9.35 -34.91
N ALA A 249 9.43 -9.67 -35.26
CA ALA A 249 8.69 -8.89 -36.22
C ALA A 249 8.35 -7.54 -35.58
N PHE A 250 9.21 -6.53 -35.76
CA PHE A 250 8.88 -5.18 -35.29
C PHE A 250 7.83 -4.57 -36.22
N SER A 251 6.73 -4.09 -35.65
CA SER A 251 5.82 -3.23 -36.37
C SER A 251 6.40 -1.82 -36.39
N LYS A 252 6.47 -1.22 -37.59
CA LYS A 252 6.59 0.21 -37.90
C LYS A 252 6.85 1.12 -36.69
N VAL A 253 7.98 1.84 -36.73
CA VAL A 253 8.10 3.15 -36.09
C VAL A 253 6.93 3.99 -36.61
N PHE A 254 5.90 4.17 -35.79
CA PHE A 254 4.87 5.13 -36.11
C PHE A 254 5.51 6.51 -35.92
N GLU A 255 5.43 7.36 -36.94
CA GLU A 255 5.79 8.78 -36.77
C GLU A 255 4.92 9.44 -35.70
N ASP A 256 3.72 8.88 -35.46
CA ASP A 256 2.77 9.30 -34.44
C ASP A 256 2.88 8.44 -33.17
N ILE A 257 3.42 9.05 -32.12
CA ILE A 257 3.58 8.47 -30.78
C ILE A 257 2.23 7.97 -30.22
N ASP A 258 1.13 8.66 -30.53
CA ASP A 258 -0.17 8.33 -29.96
C ASP A 258 -0.74 7.06 -30.59
N LEU A 259 -0.53 6.91 -31.89
CA LEU A 259 -0.88 5.70 -32.61
C LEU A 259 -0.03 4.50 -32.17
N ALA A 260 1.26 4.73 -31.88
CA ALA A 260 2.13 3.69 -31.33
C ALA A 260 1.63 3.18 -29.97
N ALA A 261 1.37 4.10 -29.05
CA ALA A 261 0.85 3.78 -27.73
C ALA A 261 -0.51 3.07 -27.80
N GLN A 262 -1.46 3.59 -28.60
CA GLN A 262 -2.77 2.96 -28.80
C GLN A 262 -2.65 1.54 -29.36
N THR A 263 -1.76 1.32 -30.32
CA THR A 263 -1.52 -0.01 -30.89
C THR A 263 -1.03 -0.98 -29.83
N ARG A 264 -0.08 -0.57 -28.98
CA ARG A 264 0.43 -1.41 -27.90
C ARG A 264 -0.61 -1.67 -26.81
N PHE A 265 -1.46 -0.70 -26.48
CA PHE A 265 -2.62 -0.95 -25.61
C PHE A 265 -3.52 -2.03 -26.18
N HIS A 266 -3.86 -1.95 -27.47
CA HIS A 266 -4.70 -2.98 -28.11
C HIS A 266 -4.02 -4.36 -28.15
N ILE A 267 -2.71 -4.41 -28.32
CA ILE A 267 -1.95 -5.68 -28.24
C ILE A 267 -2.05 -6.26 -26.82
N ALA A 268 -1.79 -5.46 -25.78
CA ALA A 268 -1.90 -5.90 -24.39
C ALA A 268 -3.33 -6.36 -24.05
N GLU A 269 -4.34 -5.59 -24.43
CA GLU A 269 -5.76 -5.95 -24.24
C GLU A 269 -6.13 -7.24 -24.99
N SER A 270 -5.61 -7.44 -26.21
CA SER A 270 -5.80 -8.69 -26.96
C SER A 270 -5.20 -9.89 -26.23
N TYR A 271 -3.99 -9.74 -25.67
CA TYR A 271 -3.38 -10.79 -24.85
C TYR A 271 -4.20 -11.09 -23.60
N PHE A 272 -4.79 -10.08 -22.98
CA PHE A 272 -5.67 -10.26 -21.82
C PHE A 272 -6.94 -11.05 -22.16
N GLU A 273 -7.57 -10.76 -23.29
CA GLU A 273 -8.74 -11.50 -23.75
C GLU A 273 -8.39 -12.94 -24.17
N LEU A 274 -7.23 -13.15 -24.79
CA LEU A 274 -6.70 -14.48 -25.05
C LEU A 274 -6.47 -15.26 -23.74
N PHE A 275 -5.86 -14.64 -22.74
CA PHE A 275 -5.70 -15.22 -21.40
C PHE A 275 -7.05 -15.68 -20.83
N LYS A 276 -8.08 -14.81 -20.80
CA LYS A 276 -9.41 -15.16 -20.29
C LYS A 276 -10.02 -16.33 -21.07
N SER A 277 -9.87 -16.32 -22.39
CA SER A 277 -10.36 -17.40 -23.25
C SER A 277 -9.65 -18.73 -22.96
N GLN A 278 -8.33 -18.74 -22.78
CA GLN A 278 -7.57 -19.95 -22.48
C GLN A 278 -7.82 -20.47 -21.07
N LYS A 279 -7.98 -19.58 -20.09
CA LYS A 279 -8.37 -19.91 -18.70
C LYS A 279 -9.74 -20.63 -18.68
N LYS A 280 -10.72 -20.15 -19.46
CA LYS A 280 -12.03 -20.82 -19.65
C LYS A 280 -11.94 -22.19 -20.33
N LEU A 281 -10.92 -22.42 -21.14
CA LEU A 281 -10.65 -23.70 -21.80
C LEU A 281 -9.73 -24.62 -20.97
N GLU A 282 -9.45 -24.25 -19.72
CA GLU A 282 -8.59 -24.98 -18.78
C GLU A 282 -7.14 -25.16 -19.29
N ARG A 283 -6.67 -24.30 -20.21
CA ARG A 283 -5.31 -24.32 -20.74
C ARG A 283 -4.40 -23.37 -19.97
N ILE A 284 -4.08 -23.76 -18.73
CA ILE A 284 -3.41 -22.88 -17.75
C ILE A 284 -2.07 -22.35 -18.23
N GLU A 285 -1.20 -23.20 -18.79
CA GLU A 285 0.13 -22.78 -19.27
C GLU A 285 0.05 -21.73 -20.39
N GLN A 286 -0.82 -21.95 -21.37
CA GLN A 286 -1.06 -20.99 -22.47
C GLN A 286 -1.72 -19.71 -21.97
N ALA A 287 -2.61 -19.81 -20.97
CA ALA A 287 -3.20 -18.64 -20.36
C ALA A 287 -2.11 -17.78 -19.71
N GLN A 288 -1.26 -18.39 -18.88
CA GLN A 288 -0.18 -17.71 -18.18
C GLN A 288 0.83 -17.07 -19.15
N GLU A 289 1.20 -17.79 -20.21
CA GLU A 289 2.08 -17.25 -21.25
C GLU A 289 1.49 -16.00 -21.92
N ASN A 290 0.20 -16.02 -22.30
CA ASN A 290 -0.47 -14.86 -22.88
C ASN A 290 -0.50 -13.67 -21.92
N LEU A 291 -0.71 -13.94 -20.63
CA LEU A 291 -0.77 -12.89 -19.63
C LEU A 291 0.62 -12.28 -19.39
N ASP A 292 1.68 -13.08 -19.36
CA ASP A 292 3.07 -12.60 -19.26
C ASP A 292 3.46 -11.76 -20.48
N HIS A 293 3.09 -12.19 -21.69
CA HIS A 293 3.31 -11.40 -22.92
C HIS A 293 2.60 -10.05 -22.88
N GLY A 294 1.32 -10.02 -22.48
CA GLY A 294 0.59 -8.76 -22.35
C GLY A 294 1.16 -7.84 -21.27
N ARG A 295 1.64 -8.39 -20.15
CA ARG A 295 2.34 -7.63 -19.10
C ARG A 295 3.64 -7.02 -19.62
N ARG A 296 4.46 -7.77 -20.37
CA ARG A 296 5.68 -7.24 -20.99
C ARG A 296 5.40 -6.07 -21.92
N VAL A 297 4.37 -6.18 -22.78
CA VAL A 297 3.98 -5.08 -23.69
C VAL A 297 3.60 -3.81 -22.92
N LEU A 298 2.94 -3.95 -21.76
CA LEU A 298 2.59 -2.81 -20.90
C LEU A 298 3.81 -2.19 -20.22
N LEU A 299 4.77 -2.99 -19.79
CA LEU A 299 6.04 -2.50 -19.22
C LEU A 299 6.86 -1.76 -20.29
N GLU A 300 7.00 -2.32 -21.48
CA GLU A 300 7.62 -1.64 -22.63
C GLU A 300 6.90 -0.34 -23.00
N LEU A 301 5.57 -0.29 -22.90
CA LEU A 301 4.78 0.93 -23.12
C LEU A 301 5.10 1.97 -22.05
N ALA A 302 5.20 1.56 -20.78
CA ALA A 302 5.56 2.44 -19.67
C ALA A 302 6.95 3.06 -19.85
N GLU A 303 7.91 2.27 -20.36
CA GLU A 303 9.28 2.70 -20.59
C GLU A 303 9.44 3.59 -21.83
N ASP A 304 8.84 3.19 -22.96
CA ASP A 304 8.99 3.92 -24.23
C ASP A 304 8.13 5.20 -24.27
N PHE A 305 7.02 5.22 -23.52
CA PHE A 305 6.07 6.34 -23.49
C PHE A 305 5.75 6.76 -22.05
N PRO A 306 6.69 7.39 -21.33
CA PRO A 306 6.51 7.81 -19.93
C PRO A 306 5.57 9.02 -19.77
N ASP A 307 4.81 9.38 -20.81
CA ASP A 307 3.85 10.48 -20.80
C ASP A 307 2.74 10.22 -19.77
N GLU A 308 2.46 11.23 -18.95
CA GLU A 308 1.44 11.18 -17.90
C GLU A 308 0.05 10.79 -18.45
N LYS A 309 -0.24 11.13 -19.71
CA LYS A 309 -1.51 10.77 -20.35
C LYS A 309 -1.74 9.26 -20.48
N TYR A 310 -0.67 8.46 -20.50
CA TYR A 310 -0.74 7.00 -20.60
C TYR A 310 -0.49 6.30 -19.27
N ALA A 311 0.29 6.92 -18.37
CA ALA A 311 0.69 6.35 -17.09
C ALA A 311 -0.50 5.79 -16.29
N ALA A 312 -1.60 6.54 -16.16
CA ALA A 312 -2.79 6.08 -15.42
C ALA A 312 -3.42 4.82 -16.05
N ARG A 313 -3.50 4.74 -17.38
CA ARG A 313 -4.06 3.57 -18.09
C ARG A 313 -3.11 2.38 -18.02
N VAL A 314 -1.81 2.60 -18.13
CA VAL A 314 -0.79 1.54 -17.99
C VAL A 314 -0.83 0.94 -16.60
N SER A 315 -0.78 1.78 -15.54
CA SER A 315 -0.87 1.31 -14.17
C SER A 315 -2.18 0.57 -13.90
N TYR A 316 -3.27 1.00 -14.51
CA TYR A 316 -4.57 0.33 -14.36
C TYR A 316 -4.55 -1.07 -14.98
N LEU A 317 -4.04 -1.21 -16.21
CA LEU A 317 -3.94 -2.51 -16.88
C LEU A 317 -2.92 -3.43 -16.21
N LEU A 318 -1.77 -2.92 -15.76
CA LEU A 318 -0.82 -3.71 -14.97
C LEU A 318 -1.46 -4.22 -13.68
N GLY A 319 -2.25 -3.39 -13.00
CA GLY A 319 -3.04 -3.79 -11.83
C GLY A 319 -4.03 -4.90 -12.15
N GLN A 320 -4.75 -4.81 -13.28
CA GLN A 320 -5.67 -5.87 -13.71
C GLN A 320 -4.96 -7.19 -14.04
N PHE A 321 -3.80 -7.12 -14.68
CA PHE A 321 -2.99 -8.30 -15.00
C PHE A 321 -2.49 -8.99 -13.73
N ALA A 322 -1.93 -8.22 -12.79
CA ALA A 322 -1.47 -8.75 -11.50
C ALA A 322 -2.64 -9.32 -10.69
N GLN A 323 -3.81 -8.67 -10.70
CA GLN A 323 -5.01 -9.15 -10.04
C GLN A 323 -5.46 -10.52 -10.58
N GLU A 324 -5.37 -10.74 -11.89
CA GLU A 324 -5.70 -12.04 -12.50
C GLU A 324 -4.64 -13.13 -12.25
N GLN A 325 -3.40 -12.73 -11.93
CA GLN A 325 -2.34 -13.63 -11.45
C GLN A 325 -2.46 -13.95 -9.96
N GLU A 326 -3.44 -13.36 -9.25
CA GLU A 326 -3.56 -13.42 -7.79
C GLU A 326 -2.33 -12.83 -7.07
N ASP A 327 -1.54 -12.02 -7.78
CA ASP A 327 -0.46 -11.22 -7.21
C ASP A 327 -1.06 -9.92 -6.64
N TRP A 328 -1.69 -10.06 -5.48
CA TRP A 328 -2.43 -8.98 -4.84
C TRP A 328 -1.52 -7.80 -4.50
N GLN A 329 -0.27 -8.05 -4.11
CA GLN A 329 0.67 -6.99 -3.73
C GLN A 329 1.03 -6.10 -4.92
N GLU A 330 1.35 -6.69 -6.07
CA GLU A 330 1.68 -5.93 -7.27
C GLU A 330 0.44 -5.24 -7.86
N ALA A 331 -0.74 -5.87 -7.75
CA ALA A 331 -2.01 -5.26 -8.13
C ALA A 331 -2.30 -4.00 -7.30
N ILE A 332 -2.19 -4.11 -5.97
CA ILE A 332 -2.38 -2.99 -5.04
C ILE A 332 -1.39 -1.86 -5.35
N LYS A 333 -0.10 -2.18 -5.55
CA LYS A 333 0.93 -1.21 -5.90
C LYS A 333 0.57 -0.46 -7.18
N SER A 334 0.14 -1.18 -8.21
CA SER A 334 -0.25 -0.62 -9.51
C SER A 334 -1.46 0.31 -9.40
N TYR A 335 -2.52 -0.11 -8.69
CA TYR A 335 -3.71 0.75 -8.49
C TYR A 335 -3.42 1.97 -7.61
N ARG A 336 -2.57 1.82 -6.59
CA ARG A 336 -2.14 2.91 -5.70
C ARG A 336 -1.44 4.04 -6.45
N VAL A 337 -0.69 3.74 -7.52
CA VAL A 337 -0.06 4.76 -8.37
C VAL A 337 -1.12 5.70 -8.94
N ILE A 338 -2.27 5.18 -9.37
CA ILE A 338 -3.37 5.98 -9.93
C ILE A 338 -3.97 6.90 -8.87
N ILE A 339 -4.25 6.36 -7.69
CA ILE A 339 -4.90 7.11 -6.61
C ILE A 339 -3.99 8.24 -6.11
N ARG A 340 -2.67 8.00 -6.01
CA ARG A 340 -1.71 8.98 -5.50
C ARG A 340 -1.28 10.02 -6.53
N ARG A 341 -1.02 9.59 -7.77
CA ARG A 341 -0.49 10.50 -8.83
C ARG A 341 -1.59 11.13 -9.67
N PHE A 342 -2.74 10.46 -9.80
CA PHE A 342 -3.82 10.86 -10.71
C PHE A 342 -5.19 10.86 -10.01
N PRO A 343 -5.37 11.53 -8.85
CA PRO A 343 -6.60 11.46 -8.05
C PRO A 343 -7.85 11.96 -8.79
N ASP A 344 -7.71 12.91 -9.72
CA ASP A 344 -8.83 13.46 -10.51
C ASP A 344 -9.09 12.68 -11.81
N HIS A 345 -8.33 11.62 -12.08
CA HIS A 345 -8.47 10.85 -13.31
C HIS A 345 -9.75 10.00 -13.29
N ALA A 346 -10.38 9.81 -14.46
CA ALA A 346 -11.62 9.04 -14.58
C ALA A 346 -11.51 7.58 -14.10
N LEU A 347 -10.29 7.02 -14.10
CA LEU A 347 -9.98 5.69 -13.58
C LEU A 347 -9.73 5.64 -12.07
N ALA A 348 -9.50 6.78 -11.39
CA ALA A 348 -9.15 6.78 -9.97
C ALA A 348 -10.22 6.14 -9.07
N PRO A 349 -11.53 6.41 -9.24
CA PRO A 349 -12.55 5.74 -8.45
C PRO A 349 -12.59 4.23 -8.69
N ASP A 350 -12.40 3.79 -9.95
CA ASP A 350 -12.41 2.37 -10.28
C ASP A 350 -11.14 1.67 -9.78
N ALA A 351 -9.97 2.30 -9.90
CA ALA A 351 -8.72 1.82 -9.34
C ALA A 351 -8.78 1.68 -7.81
N GLN A 352 -9.40 2.64 -7.11
CA GLN A 352 -9.60 2.55 -5.67
C GLN A 352 -10.53 1.40 -5.29
N TYR A 353 -11.64 1.23 -6.03
CA TYR A 353 -12.50 0.07 -5.85
C TYR A 353 -11.74 -1.25 -6.07
N LYS A 354 -10.95 -1.34 -7.14
CA LYS A 354 -10.15 -2.53 -7.48
C LYS A 354 -9.08 -2.83 -6.44
N MET A 355 -8.41 -1.80 -5.92
CA MET A 355 -7.45 -1.94 -4.83
C MET A 355 -8.10 -2.50 -3.57
N ALA A 356 -9.28 -2.00 -3.20
CA ALA A 356 -10.06 -2.54 -2.09
C ALA A 356 -10.47 -4.00 -2.31
N GLN A 357 -10.85 -4.37 -3.54
CA GLN A 357 -11.11 -5.78 -3.89
C GLN A 357 -9.85 -6.64 -3.75
N CYS A 358 -8.68 -6.16 -4.17
CA CYS A 358 -7.42 -6.89 -4.00
C CYS A 358 -7.10 -7.12 -2.52
N HIS A 359 -7.31 -6.13 -1.64
CA HIS A 359 -7.17 -6.32 -0.21
C HIS A 359 -8.18 -7.36 0.34
N GLU A 360 -9.43 -7.35 -0.14
CA GLU A 360 -10.45 -8.33 0.25
C GLU A 360 -10.06 -9.76 -0.14
N GLU A 361 -9.60 -9.97 -1.37
CA GLU A 361 -9.14 -11.29 -1.87
C GLU A 361 -7.82 -11.74 -1.23
N ALA A 362 -6.97 -10.80 -0.80
CA ALA A 362 -5.77 -11.08 -0.01
C ALA A 362 -6.08 -11.49 1.44
N GLY A 363 -7.33 -11.33 1.90
CA GLY A 363 -7.75 -11.57 3.29
C GLY A 363 -7.54 -10.39 4.23
N ASP A 364 -7.07 -9.25 3.70
CA ASP A 364 -6.80 -8.01 4.44
C ASP A 364 -8.07 -7.14 4.52
N PHE A 365 -9.12 -7.69 5.12
CA PHE A 365 -10.44 -7.07 5.10
C PHE A 365 -10.52 -5.68 5.76
N ASP A 366 -9.67 -5.41 6.76
CA ASP A 366 -9.64 -4.12 7.44
C ASP A 366 -9.08 -3.02 6.50
N GLN A 367 -8.03 -3.34 5.74
CA GLN A 367 -7.48 -2.45 4.70
C GLN A 367 -8.48 -2.26 3.55
N ALA A 368 -9.16 -3.33 3.13
CA ALA A 368 -10.22 -3.24 2.12
C ALA A 368 -11.33 -2.28 2.56
N LEU A 369 -11.73 -2.33 3.83
CA LEU A 369 -12.75 -1.45 4.40
C LEU A 369 -12.31 0.01 4.41
N GLU A 370 -11.07 0.28 4.82
CA GLU A 370 -10.50 1.64 4.79
C GLU A 370 -10.59 2.24 3.39
N GLU A 371 -10.22 1.48 2.37
CA GLU A 371 -10.27 1.93 0.98
C GLU A 371 -11.71 2.12 0.47
N TYR A 372 -12.63 1.22 0.82
CA TYR A 372 -14.04 1.39 0.51
C TYR A 372 -14.63 2.65 1.16
N VAL A 373 -14.29 2.93 2.42
CA VAL A 373 -14.76 4.14 3.12
C VAL A 373 -14.12 5.40 2.53
N ALA A 374 -12.83 5.37 2.23
CA ALA A 374 -12.12 6.46 1.58
C ALA A 374 -12.74 6.79 0.21
N MET A 375 -13.04 5.78 -0.59
CA MET A 375 -13.73 5.95 -1.87
C MET A 375 -15.11 6.60 -1.70
N ALA A 376 -15.87 6.18 -0.69
CA ALA A 376 -17.18 6.77 -0.39
C ALA A 376 -17.11 8.23 0.04
N ALA A 377 -15.98 8.67 0.61
CA ALA A 377 -15.73 10.05 1.02
C ALA A 377 -15.18 10.92 -0.12
N ILE A 378 -14.23 10.41 -0.91
CA ILE A 378 -13.51 11.15 -1.95
C ILE A 378 -14.33 11.21 -3.26
N HIS A 379 -14.98 10.10 -3.63
CA HIS A 379 -15.73 9.99 -4.88
C HIS A 379 -17.21 9.65 -4.65
N PRO A 380 -17.95 10.48 -3.88
CA PRO A 380 -19.30 10.15 -3.44
C PRO A 380 -20.28 9.95 -4.60
N ASP A 381 -20.05 10.55 -5.76
CA ASP A 381 -20.94 10.48 -6.94
C ASP A 381 -20.55 9.38 -7.94
N SER A 382 -19.53 8.57 -7.62
CA SER A 382 -19.12 7.46 -8.48
C SER A 382 -20.25 6.43 -8.64
N PRO A 383 -20.49 5.89 -9.84
CA PRO A 383 -21.49 4.85 -10.07
C PRO A 383 -21.17 3.54 -9.34
N LEU A 384 -19.96 3.40 -8.78
CA LEU A 384 -19.53 2.25 -7.99
C LEU A 384 -19.94 2.34 -6.51
N ILE A 385 -20.39 3.50 -6.05
CA ILE A 385 -20.75 3.74 -4.64
C ILE A 385 -21.81 2.78 -4.11
N PRO A 386 -22.87 2.43 -4.86
CA PRO A 386 -23.79 1.38 -4.43
C PRO A 386 -23.08 0.04 -4.14
N LYS A 387 -22.15 -0.39 -5.01
CA LYS A 387 -21.39 -1.63 -4.81
C LYS A 387 -20.49 -1.55 -3.56
N VAL A 388 -19.84 -0.41 -3.36
CA VAL A 388 -19.00 -0.13 -2.18
C VAL A 388 -19.81 -0.20 -0.89
N MET A 389 -20.97 0.46 -0.85
CA MET A 389 -21.83 0.45 0.34
C MET A 389 -22.34 -0.96 0.69
N ILE A 390 -22.60 -1.79 -0.31
CA ILE A 390 -22.98 -3.20 -0.10
C ILE A 390 -21.82 -3.99 0.50
N ARG A 391 -20.59 -3.81 0.01
CA ARG A 391 -19.39 -4.45 0.57
C ARG A 391 -19.13 -4.02 2.02
N ILE A 392 -19.24 -2.73 2.31
CA ILE A 392 -19.14 -2.19 3.68
C ILE A 392 -20.20 -2.82 4.59
N ASN A 393 -21.47 -2.87 4.13
CA ASN A 393 -22.56 -3.47 4.89
C ASN A 393 -22.29 -4.96 5.18
N GLU A 394 -21.88 -5.71 4.17
CA GLU A 394 -21.58 -7.13 4.27
C GLU A 394 -20.44 -7.41 5.24
N TYR A 395 -19.36 -6.62 5.18
CA TYR A 395 -18.26 -6.71 6.13
C TYR A 395 -18.74 -6.54 7.58
N TYR A 396 -19.47 -5.45 7.88
CA TYR A 396 -19.95 -5.20 9.24
C TYR A 396 -21.00 -6.23 9.70
N TYR A 397 -21.81 -6.74 8.78
CA TYR A 397 -22.77 -7.80 9.07
C TYR A 397 -22.07 -9.11 9.45
N LEU A 398 -21.01 -9.50 8.73
CA LEU A 398 -20.22 -10.69 9.02
C LEU A 398 -19.42 -10.57 10.31
N LYS A 399 -18.96 -9.37 10.66
CA LYS A 399 -18.32 -9.05 11.95
C LYS A 399 -19.33 -8.90 13.11
N GLU A 400 -20.61 -9.18 12.86
CA GLU A 400 -21.70 -9.06 13.84
C GLU A 400 -21.89 -7.63 14.40
N ASN A 401 -21.30 -6.63 13.74
CA ASN A 401 -21.54 -5.21 14.04
C ASN A 401 -22.79 -4.73 13.29
N TYR A 402 -23.91 -5.31 13.69
CA TYR A 402 -25.22 -5.03 13.12
C TYR A 402 -25.65 -3.55 13.23
N PRO A 403 -25.31 -2.77 14.29
CA PRO A 403 -25.68 -1.36 14.35
C PRO A 403 -25.10 -0.53 13.20
N VAL A 404 -23.83 -0.77 12.85
CA VAL A 404 -23.17 -0.08 11.73
C VAL A 404 -23.73 -0.58 10.40
N ALA A 405 -23.91 -1.90 10.24
CA ALA A 405 -24.50 -2.48 9.05
C ALA A 405 -25.90 -1.89 8.77
N ALA A 406 -26.78 -1.81 9.78
CA ALA A 406 -28.12 -1.22 9.67
C ALA A 406 -28.07 0.25 9.21
N ARG A 407 -27.14 1.04 9.74
CA ARG A 407 -26.96 2.45 9.33
C ARG A 407 -26.55 2.56 7.86
N VAL A 408 -25.67 1.68 7.39
CA VAL A 408 -25.26 1.64 5.97
C VAL A 408 -26.44 1.22 5.09
N SER A 409 -27.23 0.23 5.51
CA SER A 409 -28.46 -0.15 4.81
C SER A 409 -29.45 1.00 4.70
N GLY A 410 -29.71 1.72 5.80
CA GLY A 410 -30.61 2.88 5.79
C GLY A 410 -30.17 3.95 4.79
N LYS A 411 -28.88 4.36 4.85
CA LYS A 411 -28.30 5.31 3.90
C LYS A 411 -28.39 4.82 2.45
N PHE A 412 -28.22 3.53 2.21
CA PHE A 412 -28.32 2.95 0.88
C PHE A 412 -29.74 3.12 0.32
N ILE A 413 -30.77 2.80 1.09
CA ILE A 413 -32.17 2.91 0.65
C ILE A 413 -32.60 4.35 0.47
N GLU A 414 -32.09 5.27 1.30
CA GLU A 414 -32.35 6.71 1.14
C GLU A 414 -31.72 7.27 -0.14
N ARG A 415 -30.49 6.85 -0.47
CA ARG A 415 -29.72 7.40 -1.59
C ARG A 415 -30.00 6.69 -2.92
N PHE A 416 -30.27 5.39 -2.88
CA PHE A 416 -30.40 4.52 -4.05
C PHE A 416 -31.68 3.66 -4.00
N PRO A 417 -32.88 4.27 -3.86
CA PRO A 417 -34.13 3.52 -3.69
C PRO A 417 -34.52 2.65 -4.89
N GLU A 418 -34.09 3.02 -6.10
CA GLU A 418 -34.41 2.30 -7.34
C GLU A 418 -33.29 1.35 -7.80
N HIS A 419 -32.21 1.20 -7.03
CA HIS A 419 -31.11 0.31 -7.39
C HIS A 419 -31.54 -1.15 -7.36
N GLU A 420 -31.01 -1.99 -8.25
CA GLU A 420 -31.39 -3.41 -8.39
C GLU A 420 -31.24 -4.22 -7.09
N LEU A 421 -30.30 -3.81 -6.23
CA LEU A 421 -30.01 -4.41 -4.93
C LEU A 421 -30.69 -3.71 -3.74
N ALA A 422 -31.55 -2.73 -4.00
CA ALA A 422 -32.25 -1.98 -2.94
C ALA A 422 -33.18 -2.88 -2.13
N SER A 423 -33.92 -3.80 -2.74
CA SER A 423 -34.74 -4.76 -1.99
C SER A 423 -33.85 -5.63 -1.09
N ARG A 424 -32.80 -6.26 -1.63
CA ARG A 424 -31.85 -7.06 -0.84
C ARG A 424 -31.23 -6.26 0.33
N MET A 425 -30.90 -4.99 0.13
CA MET A 425 -30.37 -4.13 1.20
C MET A 425 -31.43 -3.75 2.24
N ALA A 426 -32.68 -3.51 1.84
CA ALA A 426 -33.79 -3.25 2.75
C ALA A 426 -34.13 -4.49 3.60
N PHE A 427 -34.09 -5.68 3.00
CA PHE A 427 -34.25 -6.92 3.75
C PHE A 427 -33.12 -7.13 4.76
N ARG A 428 -31.85 -6.92 4.36
CA ARG A 428 -30.69 -6.93 5.27
C ARG A 428 -30.83 -5.92 6.40
N TRP A 429 -31.43 -4.76 6.15
CA TRP A 429 -31.68 -3.76 7.18
C TRP A 429 -32.56 -4.32 8.32
N GLY A 430 -33.68 -4.96 7.97
CA GLY A 430 -34.54 -5.64 8.93
C GLY A 430 -33.81 -6.76 9.67
N GLN A 431 -33.01 -7.57 8.96
CA GLN A 431 -32.21 -8.63 9.57
C GLN A 431 -31.19 -8.08 10.59
N CYS A 432 -30.54 -6.95 10.27
CA CYS A 432 -29.60 -6.31 11.19
C CYS A 432 -30.30 -5.90 12.49
N HIS A 433 -31.49 -5.29 12.43
CA HIS A 433 -32.23 -4.90 13.64
C HIS A 433 -32.70 -6.12 14.44
N TYR A 434 -33.18 -7.17 13.75
CA TYR A 434 -33.60 -8.41 14.42
C TYR A 434 -32.44 -9.06 15.18
N LYS A 435 -31.24 -9.09 14.57
CA LYS A 435 -30.02 -9.61 15.19
C LYS A 435 -29.49 -8.76 16.34
N GLN A 436 -29.86 -7.48 16.39
CA GLN A 436 -29.58 -6.58 17.51
C GLN A 436 -30.60 -6.71 18.65
N GLU A 437 -31.60 -7.59 18.52
CA GLU A 437 -32.73 -7.67 19.44
C GLU A 437 -33.58 -6.39 19.50
N ALA A 438 -33.41 -5.48 18.53
CA ALA A 438 -34.25 -4.32 18.31
C ALA A 438 -35.49 -4.74 17.50
N PHE A 439 -36.35 -5.54 18.13
CA PHE A 439 -37.45 -6.22 17.46
C PHE A 439 -38.50 -5.26 16.88
N ASP A 440 -38.80 -4.16 17.57
CA ASP A 440 -39.77 -3.14 17.14
C ASP A 440 -39.31 -2.50 15.82
N ASP A 441 -38.03 -2.11 15.77
CA ASP A 441 -37.39 -1.54 14.58
C ASP A 441 -37.34 -2.59 13.46
N ALA A 442 -36.99 -3.83 13.78
CA ALA A 442 -36.91 -4.92 12.81
C ALA A 442 -38.28 -5.16 12.14
N ALA A 443 -39.34 -5.24 12.95
CA ALA A 443 -40.71 -5.37 12.46
C ALA A 443 -41.06 -4.22 11.51
N ALA A 444 -40.82 -2.97 11.92
CA ALA A 444 -41.07 -1.79 11.11
C ALA A 444 -40.33 -1.81 9.75
N ARG A 445 -39.07 -2.29 9.72
CA ARG A 445 -38.30 -2.40 8.46
C ARG A 445 -38.80 -3.51 7.55
N PHE A 446 -39.18 -4.66 8.10
CA PHE A 446 -39.77 -5.73 7.29
C PHE A 446 -41.17 -5.37 6.78
N GLU A 447 -41.96 -4.60 7.55
CA GLU A 447 -43.22 -4.04 7.06
C GLU A 447 -43.01 -3.06 5.90
N ASP A 448 -42.05 -2.15 6.04
CA ASP A 448 -41.69 -1.18 5.01
C ASP A 448 -41.21 -1.90 3.74
N PHE A 449 -40.42 -2.98 3.88
CA PHE A 449 -40.05 -3.86 2.78
C PHE A 449 -41.28 -4.40 2.04
N ALA A 450 -42.22 -5.02 2.78
CA ALA A 450 -43.42 -5.62 2.17
C ALA A 450 -44.36 -4.59 1.52
N LYS A 451 -44.28 -3.31 1.94
CA LYS A 451 -45.02 -2.19 1.33
C LYS A 451 -44.33 -1.67 0.07
N ARG A 452 -43.00 -1.54 0.08
CA ARG A 452 -42.22 -0.96 -1.04
C ARG A 452 -41.91 -1.95 -2.14
N TYR A 453 -41.73 -3.23 -1.80
CA TYR A 453 -41.34 -4.29 -2.72
C TYR A 453 -42.33 -5.48 -2.67
N PRO A 454 -43.62 -5.26 -2.96
CA PRO A 454 -44.66 -6.30 -2.81
C PRO A 454 -44.46 -7.50 -3.76
N ASP A 455 -43.84 -7.27 -4.92
CA ASP A 455 -43.59 -8.28 -5.95
C ASP A 455 -42.22 -8.98 -5.79
N ASP A 456 -41.38 -8.54 -4.84
CA ASP A 456 -40.07 -9.14 -4.62
C ASP A 456 -40.21 -10.54 -4.01
N PRO A 457 -39.41 -11.53 -4.45
CA PRO A 457 -39.46 -12.90 -3.91
C PRO A 457 -39.31 -12.97 -2.39
N LEU A 458 -38.59 -12.02 -1.77
CA LEU A 458 -38.36 -11.97 -0.33
C LEU A 458 -39.54 -11.38 0.47
N CYS A 459 -40.63 -10.97 -0.19
CA CYS A 459 -41.77 -10.36 0.50
C CYS A 459 -42.45 -11.33 1.48
N ALA A 460 -42.56 -12.61 1.10
CA ALA A 460 -43.10 -13.64 1.97
C ALA A 460 -42.25 -13.82 3.24
N GLU A 461 -40.94 -13.87 3.08
CA GLU A 461 -39.96 -13.93 4.16
C GLU A 461 -40.02 -12.66 5.02
N ALA A 462 -40.14 -11.48 4.42
CA ALA A 462 -40.23 -10.22 5.17
C ALA A 462 -41.47 -10.21 6.07
N LEU A 463 -42.64 -10.65 5.57
CA LEU A 463 -43.85 -10.76 6.39
C LEU A 463 -43.68 -11.78 7.53
N PHE A 464 -43.01 -12.91 7.26
CA PHE A 464 -42.70 -13.88 8.30
C PHE A 464 -41.78 -13.31 9.38
N TRP A 465 -40.69 -12.64 8.98
CA TRP A 465 -39.73 -12.02 9.91
C TRP A 465 -40.31 -10.80 10.64
N ALA A 466 -41.27 -10.08 10.05
CA ALA A 466 -42.05 -9.07 10.76
C ALA A 466 -42.88 -9.72 11.89
N GLY A 467 -43.57 -10.82 11.60
CA GLY A 467 -44.30 -11.58 12.59
C GLY A 467 -43.40 -12.15 13.69
N GLU A 468 -42.23 -12.67 13.32
CA GLU A 468 -41.24 -13.18 14.29
C GLU A 468 -40.67 -12.06 15.17
N SER A 469 -40.39 -10.89 14.60
CA SER A 469 -39.98 -9.69 15.35
C SER A 469 -41.05 -9.31 16.40
N TYR A 470 -42.31 -9.17 16.00
CA TYR A 470 -43.40 -8.86 16.94
C TYR A 470 -43.57 -9.93 18.03
N ARG A 471 -43.38 -11.20 17.67
CA ARG A 471 -43.46 -12.30 18.63
C ARG A 471 -42.35 -12.20 19.68
N MET A 472 -41.12 -11.88 19.26
CA MET A 472 -39.99 -11.68 20.16
C MET A 472 -40.17 -10.43 21.04
N ASP A 473 -40.82 -9.39 20.52
CA ASP A 473 -41.23 -8.20 21.28
C ASP A 473 -42.46 -8.45 22.19
N LYS A 474 -43.06 -9.64 22.12
CA LYS A 474 -44.26 -10.06 22.87
C LYS A 474 -45.56 -9.35 22.45
N ASP A 475 -45.57 -8.68 21.29
CA ASP A 475 -46.79 -8.22 20.62
C ASP A 475 -47.44 -9.39 19.86
N VAL A 476 -48.11 -10.26 20.63
CA VAL A 476 -48.80 -11.44 20.10
C VAL A 476 -49.89 -11.07 19.07
N PRO A 477 -50.73 -10.02 19.27
CA PRO A 477 -51.70 -9.59 18.26
C PRO A 477 -51.06 -9.26 16.91
N MET A 478 -49.99 -8.45 16.89
CA MET A 478 -49.34 -8.08 15.63
C MET A 478 -48.62 -9.26 14.99
N ALA A 479 -47.96 -10.11 15.80
CA ALA A 479 -47.36 -11.34 15.31
C ALA A 479 -48.38 -12.26 14.62
N PHE A 480 -49.55 -12.46 15.27
CA PHE A 480 -50.64 -13.25 14.72
C PHE A 480 -51.13 -12.70 13.37
N ARG A 481 -51.31 -11.37 13.28
CA ARG A 481 -51.72 -10.69 12.05
C ARG A 481 -50.73 -10.91 10.91
N TYR A 482 -49.43 -10.72 11.15
CA TYR A 482 -48.40 -10.85 10.11
C TYR A 482 -48.16 -12.28 9.67
N TYR A 483 -48.24 -13.26 10.57
CA TYR A 483 -48.20 -14.67 10.19
C TYR A 483 -49.41 -15.06 9.33
N ASN A 484 -50.61 -14.58 9.67
CA ASN A 484 -51.78 -14.80 8.82
C ASN A 484 -51.62 -14.15 7.46
N ARG A 485 -51.13 -12.91 7.40
CA ARG A 485 -50.87 -12.22 6.14
C ARG A 485 -49.86 -12.99 5.27
N CYS A 486 -48.74 -13.44 5.84
CA CYS A 486 -47.78 -14.29 5.14
C CYS A 486 -48.44 -15.58 4.61
N ARG A 487 -49.26 -16.25 5.42
CA ARG A 487 -49.98 -17.48 5.06
C ARG A 487 -50.99 -17.29 3.92
N TRP A 488 -51.71 -16.17 3.93
CA TRP A 488 -52.80 -15.89 2.98
C TRP A 488 -52.29 -15.26 1.68
N ASP A 489 -51.38 -14.29 1.77
CA ASP A 489 -50.86 -13.56 0.61
C ASP A 489 -49.87 -14.44 -0.19
N TYR A 490 -49.11 -15.32 0.50
CA TYR A 490 -48.07 -16.15 -0.13
C TYR A 490 -48.17 -17.65 0.26
N PRO A 491 -49.31 -18.32 0.01
CA PRO A 491 -49.64 -19.64 0.58
C PRO A 491 -48.70 -20.79 0.16
N GLU A 492 -48.03 -20.66 -0.99
CA GLU A 492 -47.10 -21.66 -1.53
C GLU A 492 -45.65 -21.45 -1.08
N SER A 493 -45.34 -20.32 -0.44
CA SER A 493 -43.97 -20.01 0.01
C SER A 493 -43.53 -20.89 1.18
N GLU A 494 -42.23 -21.14 1.31
CA GLU A 494 -41.68 -21.80 2.51
C GLU A 494 -41.94 -20.96 3.77
N ALA A 495 -41.87 -19.63 3.66
CA ALA A 495 -42.22 -18.69 4.73
C ALA A 495 -43.64 -18.91 5.27
N ALA A 496 -44.63 -19.17 4.39
CA ALA A 496 -45.99 -19.49 4.81
C ALA A 496 -46.10 -20.83 5.55
N LYS A 497 -45.28 -21.83 5.22
CA LYS A 497 -45.23 -23.09 5.98
C LYS A 497 -44.72 -22.84 7.41
N TYR A 498 -43.66 -22.03 7.55
CA TYR A 498 -43.16 -21.62 8.85
C TYR A 498 -44.19 -20.79 9.63
N ALA A 499 -44.88 -19.84 8.97
CA ALA A 499 -45.94 -19.04 9.57
C ALA A 499 -47.09 -19.91 10.09
N ARG A 500 -47.53 -20.92 9.33
CA ARG A 500 -48.53 -21.91 9.79
C ARG A 500 -48.08 -22.65 11.04
N GLY A 501 -46.81 -23.05 11.09
CA GLY A 501 -46.22 -23.66 12.28
C GLY A 501 -46.23 -22.75 13.51
N ARG A 502 -45.93 -21.45 13.32
CA ARG A 502 -45.97 -20.44 14.39
C ARG A 502 -47.39 -20.15 14.87
N LEU A 503 -48.37 -20.10 13.97
CA LEU A 503 -49.79 -19.90 14.31
C LEU A 503 -50.39 -21.05 15.15
N ALA A 504 -49.77 -22.23 15.15
CA ALA A 504 -50.19 -23.36 15.98
C ALA A 504 -49.64 -23.31 17.42
N LEU A 505 -48.84 -22.28 17.76
CA LEU A 505 -48.34 -22.11 19.13
C LEU A 505 -49.49 -21.74 20.10
N PRO A 506 -49.43 -22.16 21.37
CA PRO A 506 -50.51 -21.90 22.33
C PRO A 506 -50.88 -20.42 22.48
N GLU A 507 -49.88 -19.53 22.43
CA GLU A 507 -50.09 -18.07 22.49
C GLU A 507 -50.88 -17.52 21.29
N MET A 508 -50.66 -18.08 20.10
CA MET A 508 -51.35 -17.68 18.87
C MET A 508 -52.76 -18.26 18.79
N LEU A 509 -52.96 -19.49 19.29
CA LEU A 509 -54.29 -20.10 19.40
C LEU A 509 -55.18 -19.34 20.40
N ALA A 510 -54.62 -18.95 21.55
CA ALA A 510 -55.34 -18.13 22.53
C ALA A 510 -55.68 -16.73 21.97
N GLN A 511 -54.84 -16.17 21.08
CA GLN A 511 -55.16 -14.92 20.40
C GLN A 511 -56.28 -15.11 19.37
N PHE A 512 -56.27 -16.22 18.62
CA PHE A 512 -57.35 -16.54 17.68
C PHE A 512 -58.71 -16.70 18.36
N GLU A 513 -58.77 -17.41 19.50
CA GLU A 513 -60.00 -17.55 20.30
C GLU A 513 -60.52 -16.19 20.76
N ARG A 514 -59.64 -15.30 21.24
CA ARG A 514 -60.03 -13.93 21.61
C ARG A 514 -60.60 -13.12 20.46
N GLU A 515 -60.04 -13.25 19.25
CA GLU A 515 -60.55 -12.54 18.07
C GLU A 515 -61.91 -13.11 17.62
N ALA A 516 -62.11 -14.42 17.73
CA ALA A 516 -63.40 -15.06 17.40
C ALA A 516 -64.51 -14.68 18.39
N ASP A 517 -64.21 -14.62 19.68
CA ASP A 517 -65.18 -14.24 20.72
C ASP A 517 -65.62 -12.76 20.61
N LEU A 518 -64.80 -11.89 20.01
CA LEU A 518 -65.10 -10.48 19.78
C LEU A 518 -66.01 -10.23 18.56
N ASP A 519 -66.07 -11.16 17.60
CA ASP A 519 -66.92 -11.06 16.41
C ASP A 519 -68.36 -11.58 16.68
N ASP A 520 -68.58 -12.27 17.81
CA ASP A 520 -69.86 -12.84 18.24
C ASP A 520 -70.64 -11.94 19.25
N GLU A 521 -70.08 -10.80 19.68
CA GLU A 521 -70.75 -9.71 20.45
C GLU A 521 -71.20 -8.56 19.55
#